data_AF-A0A5N5T294-F1
#
_entry.id   AF-A0A5N5T294-F1
#
_cell.length_a   1.000
_cell.length_b   1.000
_cell.length_c   1.000
_cell.angle_alpha   90.00
_cell.angle_beta   90.00
_cell.angle_gamma   90.00
#
_symmetry.space_group_name_H-M   'P 1'
#
loop_
_entity.id
_entity.type
_entity.pdbx_description
1 polymer ?
#
loop_
_entity_poly.entity_id
_entity_poly.type
_entity_poly.pdbx_seq_one_letter_code
_entity_poly.pdbx_strand_id
1 'polypeptide(L)'
;MIDLTYTPLKSYGLVTDSLVKSALVKDKGKEAELLSFEVKPFTQKGDNYLSVVSEVLVRYRLNGSEIDASYVAKINPLQPVSSFTEVIEEMFGRETEFKI
;
A
#
# COMPACT_ATOMS: atom_id res chain seq x y z
N MET A 1 19.80 -11.34 -21.90
CA MET A 1 19.21 -10.97 -20.60
C MET A 1 18.45 -9.68 -20.81
N ILE A 2 17.15 -9.75 -21.08
CA ILE A 2 16.32 -8.58 -21.36
C ILE A 2 14.93 -8.82 -20.76
N ASP A 3 14.58 -7.87 -19.90
CA ASP A 3 13.27 -7.32 -19.57
C ASP A 3 12.15 -8.29 -19.10
N LEU A 4 12.19 -8.59 -17.80
CA LEU A 4 10.98 -8.89 -17.04
C LEU A 4 10.17 -7.60 -16.98
N THR A 5 9.23 -7.41 -17.91
CA THR A 5 8.22 -6.35 -17.80
C THR A 5 7.55 -6.50 -16.44
N TYR A 6 7.97 -5.68 -15.48
CA TYR A 6 7.41 -5.67 -14.14
C TYR A 6 5.97 -5.19 -14.28
N THR A 7 5.04 -6.13 -14.32
CA THR A 7 3.62 -5.81 -14.24
C THR A 7 3.31 -5.58 -12.77
N PRO A 8 2.93 -4.36 -12.36
CA PRO A 8 2.56 -4.11 -10.98
C PRO A 8 1.44 -5.05 -10.57
N LEU A 9 1.52 -5.59 -9.35
CA LEU A 9 0.45 -6.44 -8.82
C LEU A 9 -0.87 -5.66 -8.86
N LYS A 10 -1.95 -6.30 -9.33
CA LYS A 10 -3.28 -5.67 -9.38
C LYS A 10 -3.69 -5.08 -8.02
N SER A 11 -3.31 -5.74 -6.92
CA SER A 11 -3.52 -5.30 -5.55
C SER A 11 -2.91 -3.93 -5.23
N TYR A 12 -1.85 -3.49 -5.93
CA TYR A 12 -1.26 -2.16 -5.68
C TYR A 12 -2.25 -1.04 -6.01
N GLY A 13 -3.21 -1.29 -6.92
CA GLY A 13 -4.30 -0.35 -7.20
C GLY A 13 -5.25 -0.11 -6.02
N LEU A 14 -5.17 -0.91 -4.94
CA LEU A 14 -5.90 -0.65 -3.69
C LEU A 14 -5.26 0.48 -2.88
N VAL A 15 -4.01 0.87 -3.14
CA VAL A 15 -3.35 2.02 -2.53
C VAL A 15 -3.70 3.26 -3.35
N THR A 16 -4.64 4.06 -2.84
CA THR A 16 -5.17 5.25 -3.53
C THR A 16 -4.62 6.55 -2.95
N ASP A 17 -4.68 7.64 -3.71
CA ASP A 17 -4.31 8.99 -3.25
C ASP A 17 -5.00 9.38 -1.94
N SER A 18 -6.28 9.05 -1.79
CA SER A 18 -7.06 9.40 -0.59
C SER A 18 -6.53 8.69 0.65
N LEU A 19 -6.14 7.42 0.53
CA LEU A 19 -5.56 6.63 1.63
C LEU A 19 -4.17 7.16 1.99
N VAL A 20 -3.32 7.40 0.99
CA VAL A 20 -1.97 7.92 1.22
C VAL A 20 -2.03 9.32 1.85
N LYS A 21 -2.93 10.19 1.37
CA LYS A 21 -3.14 11.51 1.96
C LYS A 21 -3.67 11.43 3.38
N SER A 22 -4.62 10.52 3.66
CA SER A 22 -5.14 10.32 5.01
C SER A 22 -4.06 9.83 5.98
N ALA A 23 -3.26 8.85 5.57
CA ALA A 23 -2.14 8.35 6.35
C ALA A 23 -1.09 9.44 6.61
N LEU A 24 -0.73 10.21 5.57
CA LEU A 24 0.21 11.33 5.68
C LEU A 24 -0.30 12.40 6.65
N VAL A 25 -1.57 12.79 6.58
CA VAL A 25 -2.16 13.78 7.50
C VAL A 25 -2.19 13.26 8.94
N LYS A 26 -2.45 11.96 9.13
CA LYS A 26 -2.46 11.32 10.45
C LYS A 26 -1.06 11.27 11.08
N ASP A 27 -0.02 11.08 10.27
CA ASP A 27 1.38 11.02 10.73
C ASP A 27 2.01 12.41 10.88
N LYS A 28 1.89 13.26 9.85
CA LYS A 28 2.63 14.54 9.76
C LYS A 28 1.79 15.78 10.07
N GLY A 29 0.47 15.64 10.20
CA GLY A 29 -0.46 16.73 10.47
C GLY A 29 -1.14 17.28 9.22
N LYS A 30 -2.18 18.11 9.44
CA LYS A 30 -3.08 18.62 8.37
C LYS A 30 -2.41 19.52 7.35
N GLU A 31 -1.28 20.12 7.71
CA GLU A 31 -0.50 21.01 6.82
C GLU A 31 0.38 20.23 5.83
N ALA A 32 0.46 18.90 5.95
CA ALA A 32 1.22 18.08 5.01
C ALA A 32 0.46 17.91 3.69
N GLU A 33 1.06 18.37 2.60
CA GLU A 33 0.53 18.28 1.25
C GLU A 33 1.19 17.12 0.50
N LEU A 34 0.42 16.09 0.15
CA LEU A 34 0.90 15.00 -0.71
C LEU A 34 1.20 15.54 -2.11
N LEU A 35 2.43 15.35 -2.59
CA LEU A 35 2.87 15.74 -3.94
C LEU A 35 2.82 14.56 -4.92
N SER A 36 3.37 13.41 -4.50
CA SER A 36 3.34 12.17 -5.26
C SER A 36 3.58 10.97 -4.35
N PHE A 37 3.25 9.78 -4.84
CA PHE A 37 3.65 8.54 -4.21
C PHE A 37 3.92 7.43 -5.23
N GLU A 38 4.68 6.42 -4.82
CA GLU A 38 5.00 5.23 -5.59
C GLU A 38 4.88 3.98 -4.70
N VAL A 39 4.31 2.90 -5.23
CA VAL A 39 4.20 1.62 -4.53
C VAL A 39 5.24 0.63 -5.07
N LYS A 40 6.12 0.13 -4.19
CA LYS A 40 7.19 -0.82 -4.51
C LYS A 40 7.03 -2.14 -3.78
N PRO A 41 7.56 -3.26 -4.31
CA PRO A 41 7.70 -4.48 -3.55
C PRO A 41 8.54 -4.23 -2.30
N PHE A 42 8.04 -4.64 -1.13
CA PHE A 42 8.80 -4.60 0.12
C PHE A 42 9.34 -5.98 0.51
N THR A 43 8.74 -7.03 -0.04
CA THR A 43 9.10 -8.42 0.24
C THR A 43 9.84 -9.06 -0.92
N GLN A 44 10.64 -10.09 -0.58
CA GLN A 44 11.36 -10.93 -1.52
C GLN A 44 10.66 -12.29 -1.65
N LYS A 45 11.01 -13.03 -2.71
CA LYS A 45 10.53 -14.40 -2.86
C LYS A 45 10.97 -15.25 -1.65
N GLY A 46 10.02 -15.84 -0.94
CA GLY A 46 10.26 -16.66 0.25
C GLY A 46 9.81 -15.98 1.55
N ASP A 47 9.53 -14.68 1.51
CA ASP A 47 8.81 -13.96 2.58
C ASP A 47 7.34 -14.40 2.53
N ASN A 48 7.04 -15.55 3.14
CA ASN A 48 5.73 -16.23 3.07
C ASN A 48 4.63 -15.48 3.84
N TYR A 49 4.25 -14.30 3.36
CA TYR A 49 3.11 -13.55 3.86
C TYR A 49 1.83 -13.96 3.12
N LEU A 50 0.75 -14.13 3.87
CA LEU A 50 -0.59 -14.36 3.31
C LEU A 50 -1.15 -13.10 2.62
N SER A 51 -0.61 -11.92 2.92
CA SER A 51 -0.93 -10.63 2.30
C SER A 51 0.18 -10.12 1.40
N VAL A 52 -0.16 -9.21 0.49
CA VAL A 52 0.85 -8.39 -0.20
C VAL A 52 1.36 -7.34 0.79
N VAL A 53 2.68 -7.23 0.94
CA VAL A 53 3.32 -6.18 1.75
C VAL A 53 4.21 -5.34 0.84
N SER A 54 3.93 -4.05 0.82
CA SER A 54 4.55 -3.11 -0.13
C SER A 54 5.04 -1.86 0.58
N GLU A 55 6.06 -1.24 0.00
CA GLU A 55 6.56 0.06 0.40
C GLU A 55 5.81 1.13 -0.37
N VAL A 56 5.34 2.17 0.32
CA VAL A 56 4.74 3.36 -0.28
C VAL A 56 5.69 4.51 -0.04
N LEU A 57 6.46 4.87 -1.07
CA LEU A 57 7.32 6.04 -1.07
C LEU A 57 6.46 7.26 -1.32
N VAL A 58 6.51 8.23 -0.41
CA VAL A 58 5.68 9.43 -0.45
C VAL A 58 6.58 10.65 -0.50
N ARG A 59 6.33 11.51 -1.48
CA ARG A 59 6.87 12.87 -1.50
C ARG A 59 5.78 13.84 -1.07
N TYR A 60 6.09 14.69 -0.10
CA TYR A 60 5.15 15.65 0.43
C TYR A 60 5.79 17.00 0.71
N ARG A 61 4.97 18.05 0.80
CA ARG A 61 5.40 19.38 1.22
C ARG A 61 4.91 19.67 2.64
N LEU A 62 5.78 20.22 3.47
CA LEU A 62 5.43 20.71 4.80
C LEU A 62 6.31 21.91 5.14
N ASN A 63 5.70 23.00 5.62
CA ASN A 63 6.41 24.25 5.96
C ASN A 63 7.30 24.76 4.82
N GLY A 64 6.83 24.64 3.58
CA GLY A 64 7.55 25.08 2.37
C GLY A 64 8.69 24.17 1.92
N SER A 65 8.96 23.06 2.62
CA SER A 65 10.01 22.10 2.26
C SER A 65 9.41 20.84 1.66
N GLU A 66 10.04 20.29 0.61
CA GLU A 66 9.70 18.98 0.06
C GLU A 66 10.48 17.88 0.78
N ILE A 67 9.79 16.83 1.21
CA ILE A 67 10.31 15.78 2.07
C ILE A 67 9.86 14.43 1.51
N ASP A 68 10.77 13.46 1.51
CA ASP A 68 10.48 12.07 1.17
C ASP A 68 10.26 11.25 2.47
N ALA A 69 9.23 10.40 2.47
CA ALA A 69 8.91 9.46 3.54
C ALA A 69 8.57 8.09 2.95
N SER A 70 8.62 7.05 3.80
CA SER A 70 8.25 5.69 3.43
C SER A 70 7.26 5.14 4.44
N TYR A 71 6.20 4.51 3.93
CA TYR A 71 5.24 3.73 4.70
C TYR A 71 5.25 2.27 4.26
N VAL A 72 4.95 1.36 5.17
CA VAL A 72 4.71 -0.05 4.84
C VAL A 72 3.21 -0.31 4.81
N ALA A 73 2.71 -0.75 3.65
CA ALA A 73 1.31 -1.06 3.44
C ALA A 73 1.10 -2.59 3.42
N LYS A 74 0.16 -3.08 4.23
CA LYS A 74 -0.37 -4.44 4.16
C LYS A 74 -1.63 -4.41 3.31
N ILE A 75 -1.61 -5.10 2.17
CA ILE A 75 -2.58 -4.99 1.09
C ILE A 75 -3.28 -6.33 0.89
N ASN A 76 -4.59 -6.28 0.67
CA ASN A 76 -5.36 -7.46 0.28
C ASN A 76 -4.81 -8.03 -1.05
N PRO A 77 -4.39 -9.31 -1.10
CA PRO A 77 -3.81 -9.94 -2.29
C PRO A 77 -4.81 -10.18 -3.44
N LEU A 78 -6.10 -9.84 -3.27
CA LEU A 78 -7.17 -10.08 -4.25
C LEU A 78 -7.24 -11.55 -4.69
N GLN A 79 -7.16 -12.47 -3.73
CA GLN A 79 -7.18 -13.90 -4.04
C GLN A 79 -8.47 -14.30 -4.78
N PRO A 80 -8.41 -15.28 -5.71
CA PRO A 80 -9.60 -15.84 -6.32
C PRO A 80 -10.54 -16.42 -5.27
N VAL A 81 -11.84 -16.42 -5.58
CA VAL A 81 -12.84 -17.07 -4.73
C VAL A 81 -12.54 -18.58 -4.65
N SER A 82 -12.53 -19.12 -3.44
CA SER A 82 -12.26 -20.52 -3.12
C SER A 82 -13.09 -20.98 -1.92
N SER A 83 -13.03 -22.27 -1.58
CA SER A 83 -13.69 -22.82 -0.39
C SER A 83 -13.17 -22.21 0.93
N PHE A 84 -12.04 -21.50 0.90
CA PHE A 84 -11.48 -20.80 2.05
C PHE A 84 -11.77 -19.29 2.04
N THR A 85 -12.56 -18.78 1.08
CA THR A 85 -12.80 -17.34 0.94
C THR A 85 -13.35 -16.70 2.20
N GLU A 86 -14.36 -17.28 2.85
CA GLU A 86 -14.91 -16.72 4.11
C GLU A 86 -13.85 -16.61 5.20
N VAL A 87 -13.01 -17.62 5.36
CA VAL A 87 -11.92 -17.65 6.34
C VAL A 87 -10.85 -16.60 6.00
N ILE A 88 -10.50 -16.45 4.72
CA ILE A 88 -9.53 -15.47 4.25
C ILE A 88 -10.08 -14.04 4.42
N GLU A 89 -11.36 -13.81 4.09
CA GLU A 89 -12.02 -12.53 4.27
C GLU A 89 -12.10 -12.12 5.74
N GLU A 90 -12.39 -13.06 6.64
CA GLU A 90 -12.34 -12.81 8.10
C GLU A 90 -10.93 -12.43 8.56
N MET A 91 -9.91 -13.18 8.13
CA MET A 91 -8.50 -12.92 8.47
C MET A 91 -8.00 -11.56 7.96
N PHE A 92 -8.52 -11.12 6.81
CA PHE A 92 -8.19 -9.85 6.17
C PHE A 92 -9.31 -8.81 6.34
N GLY A 93 -10.18 -8.96 7.34
CA GLY A 93 -11.34 -8.10 7.51
C GLY A 93 -10.96 -6.62 7.62
N ARG A 94 -9.80 -6.29 8.21
CA ARG A 94 -9.29 -4.90 8.31
C ARG A 94 -8.69 -4.37 7.00
N GLU A 95 -8.18 -5.26 6.16
CA GLU A 95 -7.62 -4.96 4.85
C GLU A 95 -8.70 -4.95 3.76
N THR A 96 -9.91 -5.37 4.10
CA THR A 96 -11.09 -5.46 3.21
C THR A 96 -12.16 -4.44 3.61
N GLU A 97 -12.36 -4.20 4.91
CA GLU A 97 -13.12 -3.07 5.44
C GLU A 97 -12.21 -1.83 5.51
N PHE A 98 -12.32 -0.96 4.51
CA PHE A 98 -11.73 0.38 4.55
C PHE A 98 -12.43 1.24 5.60
N LYS A 99 -11.90 1.27 6.83
CA LYS A 99 -12.31 2.23 7.88
C LYS A 99 -11.06 2.89 8.46
N ILE A 100 -11.04 4.23 8.42
CA ILE A 100 -10.00 5.09 9.02
C ILE A 100 -10.19 5.17 10.53
#